data_AF-A0AAU9X6Y5-F1
#
_entry.id   AF-A0AAU9X6Y5-F1
#
_cell.length_a   1.000
_cell.length_b   1.000
_cell.length_c   1.000
_cell.angle_alpha   90.00
_cell.angle_beta   90.00
_cell.angle_gamma   90.00
#
_symmetry.space_group_name_H-M   'P 1'
#
loop_
_entity.id
_entity.type
_entity.pdbx_description
1 polymer ?
#
loop_
_entity_poly.entity_id
_entity_poly.type
_entity_poly.pdbx_seq_one_letter_code
_entity_poly.pdbx_strand_id
1 'polypeptide(L)'
;MLPRTVMEWTKQHDKALLGEMTISDLFQYKKGTPERGQLWDSIAGNLNAMDYPKFKVAKRSCRDRWTLLRTKYKRRMSEEIQATGIDAEVGELDEIIEDLIGKEDAAIDSDKEGKKKAEADKKAAEEIRIKAMERFGNTRKRGGEDGEEGAKNKKKEKWQ
;
A
#
# COMPACT_ATOMS: atom_id res chain seq x y z
N MET A 1 10.82 8.53 -34.69
CA MET A 1 10.37 7.57 -33.67
C MET A 1 9.31 6.69 -34.32
N LEU A 2 9.49 5.36 -34.33
CA LEU A 2 8.47 4.46 -34.86
C LEU A 2 7.24 4.48 -33.93
N PRO A 3 6.02 4.46 -34.47
CA PRO A 3 4.82 4.40 -33.64
C PRO A 3 4.86 3.11 -32.80
N ARG A 4 4.63 3.26 -31.50
CA ARG A 4 4.47 2.12 -30.60
C ARG A 4 3.21 1.38 -31.05
N THR A 5 3.36 0.24 -31.73
CA THR A 5 2.22 -0.63 -32.04
C THR A 5 1.60 -1.08 -30.74
N VAL A 6 0.44 -0.51 -30.40
CA VAL A 6 -0.39 -0.95 -29.28
C VAL A 6 -1.13 -2.19 -29.74
N MET A 7 -0.96 -3.30 -29.02
CA MET A 7 -1.70 -4.53 -29.29
C MET A 7 -3.18 -4.35 -28.88
N GLU A 8 -4.07 -4.94 -29.68
CA GLU A 8 -5.50 -4.94 -29.41
C GLU A 8 -5.86 -5.98 -28.34
N TRP A 9 -6.51 -5.53 -27.28
CA TRP A 9 -6.95 -6.38 -26.19
C TRP A 9 -8.31 -7.02 -26.47
N THR A 10 -8.34 -8.34 -26.59
CA THR A 10 -9.58 -9.13 -26.70
C THR A 10 -10.01 -9.71 -25.35
N LYS A 11 -11.19 -10.33 -25.29
CA LYS A 11 -11.66 -11.04 -24.10
C LYS A 11 -10.71 -12.17 -23.65
N GLN A 12 -10.07 -12.87 -24.59
CA GLN A 12 -9.07 -13.90 -24.27
C GLN A 12 -7.82 -13.28 -23.63
N HIS A 13 -7.40 -12.11 -24.10
CA HIS A 13 -6.28 -11.39 -23.49
C HIS A 13 -6.63 -10.94 -22.07
N ASP A 14 -7.86 -10.46 -21.86
CA ASP A 14 -8.35 -10.09 -20.53
C ASP A 14 -8.39 -11.29 -19.59
N LYS A 15 -8.89 -12.45 -20.05
CA LYS A 15 -8.91 -13.69 -19.27
C LYS A 15 -7.50 -14.11 -18.83
N ALA A 16 -6.54 -14.09 -19.75
CA ALA A 16 -5.15 -14.44 -19.44
C ALA A 16 -4.50 -13.43 -18.48
N LEU A 17 -4.71 -12.12 -18.68
CA LEU A 17 -4.20 -11.09 -17.77
C LEU A 17 -4.76 -11.26 -16.35
N LEU A 18 -6.08 -11.44 -16.23
CA LEU A 18 -6.73 -11.62 -14.93
C LEU A 18 -6.25 -12.91 -14.25
N GLY A 19 -6.10 -14.00 -15.00
CA GLY A 19 -5.53 -15.26 -14.51
C GLY A 19 -4.11 -15.08 -13.95
N GLU A 20 -3.21 -14.46 -14.70
CA GLU A 20 -1.83 -14.19 -14.25
C GLU A 20 -1.78 -13.28 -13.02
N MET A 21 -2.66 -12.28 -12.94
CA MET A 21 -2.78 -11.41 -11.77
C MET A 21 -3.19 -12.17 -10.51
N THR A 22 -4.13 -13.11 -10.65
CA THR A 22 -4.57 -14.00 -9.58
C THR A 22 -3.46 -14.96 -9.16
N ILE A 23 -2.80 -15.63 -10.12
CA ILE A 23 -1.70 -16.58 -9.85
C ILE A 23 -0.51 -15.89 -9.17
N SER A 24 -0.21 -14.65 -9.56
CA SER A 24 0.88 -13.86 -8.99
C SER A 24 0.54 -13.28 -7.62
N ASP A 25 -0.71 -13.42 -7.16
CA ASP A 25 -1.24 -12.80 -5.93
C ASP A 25 -0.84 -11.32 -5.84
N LEU A 26 -1.04 -10.58 -6.93
CA LEU A 26 -0.47 -9.25 -7.13
C LEU A 26 -0.74 -8.27 -5.98
N PHE A 27 -1.94 -8.33 -5.41
CA PHE A 27 -2.42 -7.39 -4.39
C PHE A 27 -2.04 -7.79 -2.96
N GLN A 28 -1.35 -8.91 -2.74
CA GLN A 28 -0.76 -9.21 -1.43
C GLN A 28 0.28 -8.15 -1.04
N TYR A 29 0.93 -7.52 -2.03
CA TYR A 29 1.92 -6.48 -1.84
C TYR A 29 1.29 -5.08 -1.92
N LYS A 30 1.78 -4.18 -1.07
CA LYS A 30 1.26 -2.81 -0.99
C LYS A 30 1.51 -2.05 -2.29
N LYS A 31 0.65 -1.05 -2.55
CA LYS A 31 0.83 -0.17 -3.71
C LYS A 31 2.14 0.61 -3.57
N GLY A 32 2.95 0.58 -4.64
CA GLY A 32 4.20 1.34 -4.72
C GLY A 32 5.43 0.60 -4.20
N THR A 33 5.30 -0.64 -3.70
CA THR A 33 6.48 -1.41 -3.32
C THR A 33 7.23 -1.97 -4.53
N PRO A 34 8.54 -2.20 -4.43
CA PRO A 34 9.33 -2.82 -5.50
C PRO A 34 8.80 -4.20 -5.88
N GLU A 35 8.34 -5.01 -4.93
CA GLU A 35 7.85 -6.37 -5.12
C GLU A 35 6.60 -6.37 -5.99
N ARG A 36 5.62 -5.51 -5.68
CA ARG A 36 4.45 -5.32 -6.55
C ARG A 36 4.87 -4.82 -7.93
N GLY A 37 5.91 -4.00 -8.00
CA GLY A 37 6.54 -3.58 -9.23
C GLY A 37 7.04 -4.76 -10.06
N GLN A 38 7.81 -5.66 -9.45
CA GLN A 38 8.41 -6.84 -10.07
C GLN A 38 7.33 -7.83 -10.52
N LEU A 39 6.27 -8.06 -9.74
CA LEU A 39 5.16 -8.90 -10.16
C LEU A 39 4.52 -8.42 -11.45
N TRP A 40 4.33 -7.11 -11.61
CA TRP A 40 3.83 -6.57 -12.88
C TRP A 40 4.80 -6.79 -14.06
N ASP A 41 6.11 -6.78 -13.81
CA ASP A 41 7.11 -7.09 -14.83
C ASP A 41 7.05 -8.59 -15.18
N SER A 42 6.93 -9.48 -14.18
CA SER A 42 6.76 -10.93 -14.37
C SER A 42 5.49 -11.26 -15.13
N ILE A 43 4.34 -10.67 -14.76
CA ILE A 43 3.06 -10.84 -15.47
C ILE A 43 3.22 -10.46 -16.94
N ALA A 44 3.82 -9.30 -17.23
CA ALA A 44 4.06 -8.89 -18.62
C ALA A 44 4.99 -9.88 -19.36
N GLY A 45 6.02 -10.40 -18.69
CA GLY A 45 6.91 -11.43 -19.21
C GLY A 45 6.18 -12.72 -19.56
N ASN A 46 5.41 -13.26 -18.61
CA ASN A 46 4.63 -14.50 -18.77
C ASN A 46 3.63 -14.37 -19.91
N LEU A 47 2.86 -13.28 -19.95
CA LEU A 47 1.90 -13.02 -21.03
C LEU A 47 2.59 -12.99 -22.40
N ASN A 48 3.72 -12.29 -22.53
CA ASN A 48 4.48 -12.25 -23.78
C ASN A 48 5.09 -13.61 -24.19
N ALA A 49 5.34 -14.49 -23.23
CA ALA A 49 5.82 -15.85 -23.47
C ALA A 49 4.71 -16.81 -23.95
N MET A 50 3.43 -16.44 -23.83
CA MET A 50 2.33 -17.25 -24.33
C MET A 50 2.35 -17.35 -25.85
N ASP A 51 1.99 -18.54 -26.35
CA ASP A 51 1.79 -18.78 -27.79
C ASP A 51 0.45 -18.21 -28.27
N TYR A 52 -0.61 -18.41 -27.48
CA TYR A 52 -1.94 -17.89 -27.76
C TYR A 52 -2.73 -17.57 -26.48
N PRO A 53 -3.44 -16.43 -26.40
CA PRO A 53 -3.41 -15.33 -27.38
C PRO A 53 -2.02 -14.64 -27.39
N LYS A 54 -1.64 -14.03 -28.52
CA LYS A 54 -0.28 -13.51 -28.66
C LYS A 54 -0.13 -12.13 -28.04
N PHE A 55 0.79 -12.00 -27.08
CA PHE A 55 1.04 -10.72 -26.42
C PHE A 55 2.22 -9.94 -26.97
N LYS A 56 2.08 -8.60 -26.92
CA LYS A 56 3.13 -7.60 -27.10
C LYS A 56 2.88 -6.45 -26.12
N VAL A 57 3.09 -6.71 -24.84
CA VAL A 57 2.75 -5.81 -23.74
C VAL A 57 3.96 -5.47 -22.88
N ALA A 58 3.90 -4.33 -22.20
CA ALA A 58 4.81 -3.99 -21.12
C ALA A 58 4.03 -3.84 -19.82
N LYS A 59 4.72 -3.81 -18.68
CA LYS A 59 4.15 -3.53 -17.36
C LYS A 59 3.13 -2.38 -17.33
N ARG A 60 3.43 -1.28 -18.02
CA ARG A 60 2.50 -0.14 -18.13
C ARG A 60 1.19 -0.53 -18.79
N SER A 61 1.24 -1.24 -19.92
CA SER A 61 0.06 -1.70 -20.65
C SER A 61 -0.82 -2.64 -19.81
N CYS A 62 -0.22 -3.54 -19.04
CA CYS A 62 -0.96 -4.44 -18.13
C CYS A 62 -1.68 -3.64 -17.04
N ARG A 63 -1.01 -2.67 -16.42
CA ARG A 63 -1.60 -1.78 -15.39
C ARG A 63 -2.74 -0.93 -15.96
N ASP A 64 -2.53 -0.34 -17.13
CA ASP A 64 -3.52 0.50 -17.79
C ASP A 64 -4.75 -0.35 -18.17
N ARG A 65 -4.54 -1.59 -18.63
CA ARG A 65 -5.64 -2.52 -18.92
C ARG A 65 -6.40 -2.94 -17.67
N TRP A 66 -5.72 -3.30 -16.59
CA TRP A 66 -6.37 -3.59 -15.30
C TRP A 66 -7.23 -2.41 -14.83
N THR A 67 -6.69 -1.19 -14.89
CA THR A 67 -7.40 0.02 -14.50
C THR A 67 -8.68 0.19 -15.34
N LEU A 68 -8.60 -0.04 -16.65
CA LEU A 68 -9.76 0.02 -17.54
C LEU A 68 -10.83 -1.03 -17.18
N LEU A 69 -10.43 -2.29 -16.96
CA LEU A 69 -11.35 -3.38 -16.60
C LEU A 69 -12.05 -3.09 -15.28
N ARG A 70 -11.29 -2.72 -14.26
CA ARG A 70 -11.80 -2.30 -12.94
C ARG A 70 -12.80 -1.15 -13.05
N THR A 71 -12.46 -0.09 -13.79
CA THR A 71 -13.35 1.07 -13.97
C THR A 71 -14.63 0.70 -14.71
N LYS A 72 -14.54 -0.12 -15.76
CA LYS A 72 -15.72 -0.58 -16.51
C LYS A 72 -16.64 -1.42 -15.63
N TYR A 73 -16.08 -2.35 -14.85
CA TYR A 73 -16.83 -3.18 -13.91
C TYR A 73 -17.57 -2.33 -12.87
N LYS A 74 -16.85 -1.46 -12.14
CA LYS A 74 -17.47 -0.59 -11.13
C LYS A 74 -18.55 0.32 -11.71
N ARG A 75 -18.34 0.85 -12.92
CA ARG A 75 -19.35 1.67 -13.60
C ARG A 75 -20.60 0.87 -13.92
N ARG A 76 -20.44 -0.32 -14.53
CA ARG A 76 -21.55 -1.19 -14.91
C ARG A 76 -22.39 -1.59 -13.69
N MET A 77 -21.74 -2.06 -12.60
CA MET A 77 -22.43 -2.41 -11.36
C MET A 77 -23.19 -1.22 -10.75
N SER A 78 -22.60 -0.02 -10.78
CA SER A 78 -23.28 1.18 -10.28
C SER A 78 -24.47 1.60 -11.13
N GLU A 79 -24.38 1.49 -12.46
CA GLU A 79 -25.44 1.85 -13.40
C GLU A 79 -26.59 0.83 -13.36
N GLU A 80 -26.30 -0.48 -13.28
CA GLU A 80 -27.32 -1.54 -13.19
C GLU A 80 -28.10 -1.44 -11.86
N ILE A 81 -27.41 -1.26 -10.72
CA ILE A 81 -28.06 -1.01 -9.42
C ILE A 81 -28.98 0.21 -9.50
N GLN A 82 -28.56 1.28 -10.18
CA GLN A 82 -29.36 2.51 -10.31
C GLN A 82 -30.53 2.38 -11.30
N ALA A 83 -30.39 1.60 -12.38
CA ALA A 83 -31.35 1.56 -13.47
C ALA A 83 -32.45 0.51 -13.29
N THR A 84 -32.12 -0.67 -12.75
CA THR A 84 -33.05 -1.81 -12.72
C THR A 84 -33.44 -2.21 -11.31
N GLY A 85 -32.63 -1.86 -10.30
CA GLY A 85 -32.80 -2.37 -8.93
C GLY A 85 -32.67 -3.89 -8.83
N ILE A 86 -32.17 -4.55 -9.89
CA ILE A 86 -32.01 -5.99 -10.02
C ILE A 86 -30.53 -6.27 -10.27
N ASP A 87 -30.03 -7.33 -9.65
CA ASP A 87 -28.64 -7.77 -9.77
C ASP A 87 -28.27 -8.10 -11.22
N ALA A 88 -27.07 -7.72 -11.62
CA ALA A 88 -26.55 -7.93 -12.95
C ALA A 88 -26.17 -9.39 -13.15
N GLU A 89 -26.32 -9.93 -14.36
CA GLU A 89 -25.78 -11.26 -14.65
C GLU A 89 -24.24 -11.18 -14.62
N VAL A 90 -23.66 -11.76 -13.56
CA VAL A 90 -22.21 -11.78 -13.31
C VAL A 90 -21.59 -12.91 -14.13
N GLY A 91 -20.62 -12.58 -14.99
CA GLY A 91 -19.83 -13.60 -15.70
C GLY A 91 -18.59 -14.04 -14.92
N GLU A 92 -17.98 -15.17 -15.31
CA GLU A 92 -16.73 -15.69 -14.71
C GLU A 92 -15.62 -14.62 -14.60
N LEU A 93 -15.47 -13.76 -15.61
CA LEU A 93 -14.47 -12.68 -15.58
C LEU A 93 -14.81 -11.58 -14.57
N ASP A 94 -16.10 -11.35 -14.33
CA ASP A 94 -16.57 -10.35 -13.39
C ASP A 94 -16.32 -10.78 -11.95
N GLU A 95 -16.52 -12.07 -11.62
CA GLU A 95 -16.16 -12.65 -10.32
C GLU A 95 -14.66 -12.48 -10.03
N ILE A 96 -13.81 -12.76 -11.01
CA ILE A 96 -12.36 -12.58 -10.87
C ILE A 96 -12.02 -11.10 -10.68
N ILE A 97 -12.65 -10.20 -11.43
CA ILE A 97 -12.44 -8.76 -11.29
C ILE A 97 -12.88 -8.28 -9.91
N GLU A 98 -14.01 -8.76 -9.41
CA GLU A 98 -14.53 -8.42 -8.08
C GLU A 98 -13.58 -8.88 -6.97
N ASP A 99 -13.13 -10.14 -6.99
CA ASP A 99 -12.17 -10.67 -6.02
C ASP A 99 -10.85 -9.86 -6.03
N LEU A 100 -10.31 -9.59 -7.22
CA LEU A 100 -9.12 -8.77 -7.39
C LEU A 100 -9.30 -7.33 -6.89
N ILE A 101 -10.48 -6.73 -7.09
CA ILE A 101 -10.83 -5.41 -6.52
C ILE A 101 -10.86 -5.50 -4.99
N GLY A 102 -11.50 -6.52 -4.42
CA GLY A 102 -11.58 -6.72 -2.98
C GLY A 102 -10.20 -6.84 -2.35
N LYS A 103 -9.31 -7.64 -2.95
CA LYS A 103 -7.91 -7.77 -2.53
C LYS A 103 -7.15 -6.45 -2.66
N GLU A 104 -7.34 -5.70 -3.73
CA GLU A 104 -6.69 -4.39 -3.92
C GLU A 104 -7.16 -3.37 -2.87
N ASP A 105 -8.46 -3.28 -2.63
CA ASP A 105 -9.05 -2.31 -1.70
C ASP A 105 -8.64 -2.68 -0.23
N ALA A 106 -8.59 -3.97 0.13
CA ALA A 106 -8.07 -4.43 1.43
C ALA A 106 -6.58 -4.12 1.63
N ALA A 107 -5.76 -4.27 0.58
CA ALA A 107 -4.35 -3.89 0.62
C ALA A 107 -4.15 -2.37 0.80
N ILE A 108 -5.07 -1.56 0.27
CA ILE A 108 -5.06 -0.11 0.46
C ILE A 108 -5.43 0.25 1.91
N ASP A 109 -6.45 -0.37 2.47
CA ASP A 109 -6.93 -0.03 3.81
C ASP A 109 -5.95 -0.45 4.90
N SER A 110 -5.33 -1.63 4.78
CA SER A 110 -4.24 -2.05 5.67
C SER A 110 -3.02 -1.10 5.61
N ASP A 111 -2.73 -0.51 4.45
CA ASP A 111 -1.67 0.49 4.33
C ASP A 111 -2.04 1.82 5.02
N LYS A 112 -3.29 2.27 4.87
CA LYS A 112 -3.78 3.47 5.57
C LYS A 112 -3.74 3.28 7.09
N GLU A 113 -4.15 2.12 7.59
CA GLU A 113 -4.13 1.82 9.02
C GLU A 113 -2.71 1.81 9.58
N GLY A 114 -1.77 1.16 8.88
CA GLY A 114 -0.35 1.18 9.26
C GLY A 114 0.24 2.59 9.31
N LYS A 115 -0.13 3.46 8.35
CA LYS A 115 0.31 4.87 8.34
C LYS A 115 -0.27 5.66 9.52
N LYS A 116 -1.56 5.49 9.83
CA LYS A 116 -2.19 6.13 11.00
C LYS A 116 -1.51 5.72 12.30
N LYS A 117 -1.20 4.43 12.46
CA LYS A 117 -0.49 3.92 13.65
C LYS A 117 0.91 4.53 13.77
N ALA A 118 1.68 4.56 12.68
CA ALA A 118 3.02 5.15 12.68
C ALA A 118 3.00 6.66 13.02
N GLU A 119 1.99 7.38 12.56
CA GLU A 119 1.81 8.80 12.89
C GLU A 119 1.46 9.01 14.37
N ALA A 120 0.57 8.18 14.93
CA ALA A 120 0.23 8.21 16.35
C ALA A 120 1.46 7.91 17.23
N ASP A 121 2.25 6.88 16.87
CA ASP A 121 3.47 6.52 17.60
C ASP A 121 4.51 7.65 17.56
N LYS A 122 4.67 8.29 16.40
CA LYS A 122 5.56 9.45 16.25
C LYS A 122 5.12 10.62 17.13
N LYS A 123 3.83 10.94 17.15
CA LYS A 123 3.28 12.00 17.99
C LYS A 123 3.47 11.70 19.48
N ALA A 124 3.20 10.47 19.91
CA ALA A 124 3.42 10.04 21.28
C ALA A 124 4.90 10.17 21.70
N ALA A 125 5.83 9.78 20.81
CA ALA A 125 7.27 9.93 21.05
C ALA A 125 7.69 11.40 21.16
N GLU A 126 7.14 12.28 20.32
CA GLU A 126 7.38 13.72 20.39
C GLU A 126 6.82 14.35 21.68
N GLU A 127 5.62 13.96 22.11
CA GLU A 127 5.02 14.41 23.37
C GLU A 127 5.85 13.99 24.59
N ILE A 128 6.33 12.73 24.63
CA ILE A 128 7.24 12.26 25.69
C ILE A 128 8.54 13.09 25.69
N ARG A 129 9.11 13.37 24.51
CA ARG A 129 10.31 14.19 24.37
C ARG A 129 10.10 15.61 24.88
N ILE A 130 8.98 16.26 24.53
CA ILE A 130 8.62 17.60 25.01
C ILE A 130 8.48 17.62 26.52
N LYS A 131 7.70 16.70 27.09
CA LYS A 131 7.47 16.59 28.54
C LYS A 131 8.77 16.35 29.33
N ALA A 132 9.69 15.56 28.77
CA ALA A 132 11.01 15.36 29.35
C ALA A 132 11.85 16.65 29.36
N MET A 133 11.85 17.40 28.24
CA MET A 133 12.55 18.70 28.18
C MET A 133 11.97 19.73 29.14
N GLU A 134 10.65 19.80 29.29
CA GLU A 134 9.99 20.69 30.26
C GLU A 134 10.34 20.33 31.70
N ARG A 135 10.36 19.03 32.04
CA ARG A 135 10.74 18.56 33.38
C ARG A 135 12.21 18.86 33.71
N PHE A 136 13.10 18.74 32.71
CA PHE A 136 14.51 19.13 32.85
C PHE A 136 14.67 20.64 33.02
N GLY A 137 13.90 21.45 32.28
CA GLY A 137 13.86 22.90 32.44
C GLY A 137 13.41 23.35 33.84
N ASN A 138 12.38 22.70 34.39
CA ASN A 138 11.88 23.01 35.75
C ASN A 138 12.83 22.59 36.87
N THR A 139 13.58 21.51 36.72
CA THR A 139 14.61 21.11 37.70
C THR A 139 15.81 22.06 37.68
N ARG A 140 16.16 22.64 36.51
CA ARG A 140 17.15 23.71 36.41
C ARG A 140 16.67 25.03 37.00
N LYS A 141 15.38 25.37 36.85
CA LYS A 141 14.78 26.58 37.43
C LYS A 141 14.63 26.51 38.97
N ARG A 142 14.59 25.30 39.55
CA ARG A 142 14.68 25.08 41.02
C ARG A 142 16.11 25.03 41.57
N GLY A 143 17.14 25.02 40.71
CA GLY A 143 18.55 25.08 41.11
C GLY A 143 19.20 26.45 40.90
N GLY A 144 18.39 27.48 40.64
CA GLY A 144 18.83 28.84 40.35
C GLY A 144 18.08 29.88 41.18
N GLU A 145 17.99 29.64 42.48
CA GLU A 145 17.92 30.72 43.47
C GLU A 145 19.03 30.44 44.48
N ASP A 146 19.96 31.38 44.55
CA ASP A 146 21.09 31.40 45.48
C ASP A 146 20.60 31.22 46.92
N GLY A 147 21.32 30.35 47.62
CA GLY A 147 21.17 30.00 49.02
C GLY A 147 22.41 29.21 49.42
N GLU A 148 23.48 29.97 49.60
CA GLU A 148 24.86 29.62 49.94
C GLU A 148 25.05 28.47 50.96
N GLU A 149 26.21 27.82 50.81
CA GLU A 149 26.97 27.05 51.81
C GLU A 149 26.80 25.52 51.88
N GLY A 150 27.93 24.80 51.74
CA GLY A 150 28.03 23.39 52.10
C GLY A 150 28.90 22.51 51.20
N ALA A 151 30.17 22.89 51.02
CA ALA A 151 31.16 22.00 50.44
C ALA A 151 31.43 20.77 51.33
N LYS A 152 31.74 19.62 50.68
CA LYS A 152 32.35 18.37 51.18
C LYS A 152 31.33 17.42 51.85
N ASN A 153 31.18 16.19 51.37
CA ASN A 153 32.15 15.14 51.67
C ASN A 153 32.06 13.95 50.69
N LYS A 154 33.19 13.57 50.08
CA LYS A 154 33.40 12.26 49.46
C LYS A 154 33.61 11.24 50.59
N LYS A 155 32.79 10.20 50.68
CA LYS A 155 33.18 8.98 51.41
C LYS A 155 33.10 7.78 50.49
N LYS A 156 34.28 7.30 50.09
CA LYS A 156 34.50 5.96 49.54
C LYS A 156 34.35 4.98 50.71
N GLU A 157 33.39 4.08 50.67
CA GLU A 157 33.40 2.91 51.56
C GLU A 157 34.12 1.75 50.90
N LYS A 158 35.05 1.22 51.70
CA LYS A 158 36.04 0.21 51.40
C LYS A 158 35.50 -1.09 51.96
N TRP A 159 35.33 -2.11 51.14
CA TRP A 159 34.95 -3.44 51.59
C TRP A 159 36.09 -4.05 52.41
N GLN A 160 35.77 -4.50 53.63
CA GLN A 160 36.51 -5.52 54.38
C GLN A 160 35.55 -6.68 54.67
#